data_AF-A0A2A7MUG6-F1
#
_entry.id   AF-A0A2A7MUG6-F1
#
_cell.length_a   1.000
_cell.length_b   1.000
_cell.length_c   1.000
_cell.angle_alpha   90.00
_cell.angle_beta   90.00
_cell.angle_gamma   90.00
#
_symmetry.space_group_name_H-M   'P 1'
#
loop_
_entity.id
_entity.type
_entity.pdbx_description
1 polymer ?
#
loop_
_entity_poly.entity_id
_entity_poly.type
_entity_poly.pdbx_seq_one_letter_code
_entity_poly.pdbx_strand_id
1 'polypeptide(L)'
;MPNMKDGVALGTPCTNTTRFVFGWDANGNVLACRSPLPGEQSQWVPGGKLVGVRAIRSECILDVYGQSPDFRQHVAAQSPDGLPLFCEYPWNFWAVHPAA
;
A
#
# COMPACT_ATOMS: atom_id res chain seq x y z
N MET A 1 9.93 2.34 -6.18
CA MET A 1 9.35 0.98 -6.12
C MET A 1 9.06 0.51 -7.54
N PRO A 2 9.29 -0.76 -7.91
CA PRO A 2 8.94 -1.27 -9.23
C PRO A 2 7.43 -1.26 -9.48
N ASN A 3 7.05 -0.91 -10.71
CA ASN A 3 5.68 -0.95 -11.25
C ASN A 3 4.65 -0.09 -10.49
N MET A 4 5.10 0.95 -9.76
CA MET A 4 4.18 1.99 -9.30
C MET A 4 3.75 2.86 -10.46
N LYS A 5 2.48 3.29 -10.45
CA LYS A 5 1.97 4.24 -11.45
C LYS A 5 2.35 5.66 -11.06
N ASP A 6 2.99 6.39 -11.96
CA ASP A 6 3.34 7.80 -11.77
C ASP A 6 2.19 8.73 -12.16
N GLY A 7 2.16 9.91 -11.56
CA GLY A 7 1.22 10.98 -11.90
C GLY A 7 -0.25 10.65 -11.57
N VAL A 8 -0.49 9.79 -10.58
CA VAL A 8 -1.85 9.49 -10.12
C VAL A 8 -2.40 10.65 -9.28
N ALA A 9 -3.72 10.80 -9.25
CA ALA A 9 -4.35 11.89 -8.52
C ALA A 9 -5.44 11.38 -7.58
N LEU A 10 -5.49 11.94 -6.37
CA LEU A 10 -6.46 11.57 -5.35
C LEU A 10 -7.90 11.69 -5.86
N GLY A 11 -8.73 10.68 -5.58
CA GLY A 11 -10.13 10.62 -6.00
C GLY A 11 -10.36 10.29 -7.47
N THR A 12 -9.31 10.15 -8.28
CA THR A 12 -9.49 9.78 -9.69
C THR A 12 -9.71 8.27 -9.84
N PRO A 13 -10.49 7.83 -10.85
CA PRO A 13 -10.74 6.41 -11.09
C PRO A 13 -9.46 5.63 -11.36
N CYS A 14 -9.45 4.37 -10.93
CA CYS A 14 -8.37 3.43 -11.16
C CYS A 14 -8.93 2.03 -11.44
N THR A 15 -8.15 1.19 -12.12
CA THR A 15 -8.67 -0.09 -12.66
C THR A 15 -8.03 -1.33 -12.04
N ASN A 16 -6.87 -1.21 -11.38
CA ASN A 16 -6.15 -2.35 -10.83
C ASN A 16 -6.09 -2.27 -9.31
N THR A 17 -6.95 -3.05 -8.65
CA THR A 17 -7.06 -3.14 -7.19
C THR A 17 -6.43 -4.39 -6.60
N THR A 18 -5.82 -5.26 -7.41
CA THR A 18 -5.33 -6.56 -6.94
C THR A 18 -3.81 -6.67 -6.93
N ARG A 19 -3.12 -6.05 -7.90
CA ARG A 19 -1.66 -6.06 -8.00
C ARG A 19 -1.13 -4.69 -8.43
N PHE A 20 0.06 -4.33 -7.95
CA PHE A 20 0.71 -3.06 -8.26
C PHE A 20 -0.23 -1.87 -8.01
N VAL A 21 -0.90 -1.92 -6.85
CA VAL A 21 -1.99 -1.01 -6.50
C VAL A 21 -1.48 0.36 -6.06
N PHE A 22 -0.18 0.55 -5.87
CA PHE A 22 0.39 1.80 -5.39
C PHE A 22 0.81 2.71 -6.54
N GLY A 23 0.70 4.02 -6.33
CA GLY A 23 1.14 5.05 -7.27
C GLY A 23 1.67 6.30 -6.57
N TRP A 24 2.43 7.10 -7.31
CA TRP A 24 2.94 8.40 -6.85
C TRP A 24 2.08 9.52 -7.40
N ASP A 25 1.65 10.42 -6.51
CA ASP A 25 1.05 11.68 -6.95
C ASP A 25 2.12 12.69 -7.41
N ALA A 26 1.67 13.81 -7.98
CA ALA A 26 2.57 14.87 -8.46
C ALA A 26 3.43 15.52 -7.36
N ASN A 27 3.08 15.32 -6.09
CA ASN A 27 3.80 15.83 -4.92
C ASN A 27 4.72 14.78 -4.30
N GLY A 28 4.76 13.56 -4.84
CA GLY A 28 5.53 12.44 -4.29
C GLY A 28 4.85 11.74 -3.11
N ASN A 29 3.54 11.91 -2.91
CA ASN A 29 2.78 11.11 -1.95
C ASN A 29 2.40 9.76 -2.54
N VAL A 30 2.30 8.75 -1.67
CA VAL A 30 1.83 7.41 -2.06
C VAL A 30 0.30 7.38 -2.03
N LEU A 31 -0.28 7.01 -3.15
CA LEU A 31 -1.69 6.66 -3.27
C LEU A 31 -1.86 5.15 -3.49
N ALA A 32 -3.00 4.62 -3.12
CA ALA A 32 -3.40 3.23 -3.37
C ALA A 32 -4.71 3.20 -4.18
N CYS A 33 -4.77 2.34 -5.19
CA CYS A 33 -5.97 2.05 -5.94
C CYS A 33 -6.82 1.02 -5.18
N ARG A 34 -7.97 1.45 -4.66
CA ARG A 34 -8.95 0.56 -4.00
C ARG A 34 -10.37 1.07 -4.17
N SER A 35 -11.35 0.20 -3.92
CA SER A 35 -12.73 0.65 -3.72
C SER A 35 -12.88 1.14 -2.27
N PRO A 36 -13.31 2.39 -2.04
CA PRO A 36 -13.46 2.92 -0.68
C PRO A 36 -14.60 2.25 0.09
N LEU A 37 -15.67 1.92 -0.64
CA LEU A 37 -16.82 1.20 -0.13
C LEU A 37 -17.15 0.00 -1.05
N PRO A 38 -17.75 -1.08 -0.50
CA PRO A 38 -18.20 -2.20 -1.30
C PRO A 38 -19.19 -1.76 -2.39
N GLY A 39 -18.91 -2.13 -3.65
CA GLY A 39 -19.75 -1.78 -4.80
C GLY A 39 -19.46 -0.42 -5.44
N GLU A 40 -18.54 0.38 -4.89
CA GLU A 40 -18.10 1.63 -5.52
C GLU A 40 -16.98 1.40 -6.56
N GLN A 41 -16.89 2.36 -7.50
CA GLN A 41 -15.78 2.41 -8.43
C GLN A 41 -14.46 2.61 -7.67
N SER A 42 -13.44 1.87 -8.10
CA SER A 42 -12.13 1.98 -7.50
C SER A 42 -11.50 3.34 -7.84
N GLN A 43 -10.92 3.96 -6.82
CA GLN A 43 -10.28 5.26 -6.95
C GLN A 43 -8.94 5.30 -6.21
N TRP A 44 -8.11 6.26 -6.58
CA TRP A 44 -6.87 6.54 -5.86
C TRP A 44 -7.17 7.21 -4.52
N VAL A 45 -6.82 6.55 -3.43
CA VAL A 45 -6.98 7.05 -2.06
C VAL A 45 -5.61 7.16 -1.38
N PRO A 46 -5.49 7.80 -0.20
CA PRO A 46 -4.22 7.88 0.50
C PRO A 46 -3.68 6.48 0.83
N GLY A 47 -2.47 6.17 0.38
CA GLY A 47 -1.82 4.87 0.56
C GLY A 47 -0.96 4.76 1.82
N GLY A 48 -0.74 5.87 2.53
CA GLY A 48 0.10 5.93 3.72
C GLY A 48 1.60 6.02 3.39
N LYS A 49 2.43 5.31 4.17
CA LYS A 49 3.87 5.17 3.94
C LYS A 49 4.17 3.84 3.29
N LEU A 50 5.13 3.83 2.37
CA LEU A 50 5.51 2.64 1.62
C LEU A 50 6.97 2.31 1.86
N VAL A 51 7.25 1.15 2.45
CA VAL A 51 8.63 0.73 2.80
C VAL A 51 9.40 0.16 1.61
N GLY A 52 8.70 -0.06 0.49
CA GLY A 52 9.25 -0.68 -0.72
C GLY A 52 8.82 -2.13 -0.88
N VAL A 53 9.71 -2.94 -1.45
CA VAL A 53 9.42 -4.34 -1.75
C VAL A 53 9.82 -5.23 -0.58
N ARG A 54 8.93 -6.15 -0.16
CA ARG A 54 9.15 -7.10 0.94
C ARG A 54 8.60 -8.48 0.58
N ALA A 55 9.20 -9.53 1.15
CA ALA A 55 8.70 -10.88 0.96
C ALA A 55 7.50 -11.14 1.88
N ILE A 56 6.50 -11.86 1.39
CA ILE A 56 5.40 -12.34 2.24
C ILE A 56 5.99 -13.21 3.36
N ARG A 57 5.45 -13.09 4.58
CA ARG A 57 5.94 -13.71 5.83
C ARG A 57 7.30 -13.22 6.36
N SER A 58 7.96 -12.25 5.72
CA SER A 58 9.15 -11.62 6.31
C SER A 58 8.77 -10.67 7.44
N GLU A 59 9.69 -10.45 8.39
CA GLU A 59 9.48 -9.56 9.53
C GLU A 59 9.16 -8.12 9.08
N CYS A 60 8.18 -7.48 9.73
CA CYS A 60 7.70 -6.15 9.34
C CYS A 60 7.84 -5.07 10.41
N ILE A 61 7.97 -5.44 11.69
CA ILE A 61 7.81 -4.47 12.79
C ILE A 61 8.87 -3.36 12.78
N LEU A 62 10.12 -3.68 12.43
CA LEU A 62 11.20 -2.68 12.34
C LEU A 62 11.00 -1.71 11.18
N ASP A 63 10.48 -2.19 10.05
CA ASP A 63 10.13 -1.33 8.91
C ASP A 63 8.99 -0.37 9.28
N VAL A 64 7.97 -0.88 9.97
CA VAL A 64 6.85 -0.05 10.47
C VAL A 64 7.36 1.01 11.41
N TYR A 65 8.18 0.64 12.40
CA TYR A 65 8.74 1.59 13.35
C TYR A 65 9.63 2.64 12.68
N GLY A 66 10.40 2.26 11.65
CA GLY A 66 11.24 3.19 10.88
C GLY A 66 10.46 4.24 10.10
N GLN A 67 9.21 3.94 9.70
CA GLN A 67 8.34 4.88 8.97
C GLN A 67 7.33 5.60 9.88
N SER A 68 6.91 4.95 10.97
CA SER A 68 5.82 5.36 11.85
C SER A 68 6.19 4.99 13.30
N PRO A 69 7.15 5.70 13.94
CA PRO A 69 7.64 5.35 15.28
C PRO A 69 6.55 5.39 16.36
N ASP A 70 5.50 6.19 16.13
CA ASP A 70 4.33 6.35 16.99
C ASP A 70 3.12 5.51 16.54
N PHE A 71 3.29 4.69 15.49
CA PHE A 71 2.27 3.83 14.89
C PHE A 71 1.01 4.57 14.41
N ARG A 72 1.09 5.89 14.16
CA ARG A 72 -0.07 6.69 13.70
C ARG A 72 -0.26 6.67 12.19
N GLN A 73 0.80 6.39 11.45
CA GLN A 73 0.75 6.29 9.99
C GLN A 73 0.58 4.84 9.57
N HIS A 74 -0.29 4.63 8.58
CA HIS A 74 -0.42 3.35 7.92
C HIS A 74 0.85 3.08 7.12
N VAL A 75 1.49 1.94 7.37
CA VAL A 75 2.70 1.52 6.67
C VAL A 75 2.37 0.27 5.86
N ALA A 76 2.67 0.32 4.57
CA ALA A 76 2.47 -0.78 3.64
C ALA A 76 3.79 -1.15 2.95
N ALA A 77 3.81 -2.34 2.35
CA ALA A 77 4.84 -2.78 1.41
C ALA A 77 4.17 -3.37 0.17
N GLN A 78 4.98 -3.71 -0.83
CA GLN A 78 4.54 -4.51 -1.97
C GLN A 78 5.37 -5.78 -2.05
N SER A 79 4.76 -6.89 -2.42
CA SER A 79 5.52 -8.09 -2.74
C SER A 79 6.23 -7.96 -4.11
N PRO A 80 7.23 -8.81 -4.41
CA PRO A 80 7.86 -8.82 -5.73
C PRO A 80 6.87 -9.06 -6.88
N ASP A 81 5.79 -9.81 -6.62
CA ASP A 81 4.71 -10.09 -7.57
C ASP A 81 3.58 -9.04 -7.57
N GLY A 82 3.73 -7.96 -6.79
CA GLY A 82 2.84 -6.80 -6.84
C GLY A 82 1.70 -6.80 -5.83
N LEU A 83 1.61 -7.77 -4.93
CA LEU A 83 0.54 -7.81 -3.93
C LEU A 83 0.76 -6.71 -2.87
N PRO A 84 -0.30 -6.01 -2.42
CA PRO A 84 -0.20 -5.08 -1.31
C PRO A 84 0.00 -5.86 -0.01
N LEU A 85 0.99 -5.43 0.78
CA LEU A 85 1.35 -6.05 2.04
C LEU A 85 1.13 -5.10 3.21
N PHE A 86 0.61 -5.65 4.30
CA PHE A 86 0.43 -4.97 5.57
C PHE A 86 1.10 -5.78 6.67
N CYS A 87 1.58 -5.09 7.71
CA CYS A 87 2.20 -5.75 8.85
C CYS A 87 1.11 -6.36 9.73
N GLU A 88 1.08 -7.69 9.83
CA GLU A 88 0.05 -8.39 10.58
C GLU A 88 0.39 -8.38 12.07
N TYR A 89 -0.46 -7.74 12.88
CA TYR A 89 -0.35 -7.75 14.34
C TYR A 89 -1.26 -8.85 14.93
N PRO A 90 -0.83 -9.57 15.99
CA PRO A 90 0.44 -9.48 16.74
C PRO A 90 1.61 -10.30 16.18
N TRP A 91 1.48 -10.92 15.00
CA TRP A 91 2.47 -11.88 14.50
C TRP A 91 3.72 -11.28 13.82
N ASN A 92 3.73 -9.96 13.57
CA ASN A 92 4.88 -9.18 13.10
C ASN A 92 5.49 -9.62 11.76
N PHE A 93 4.67 -10.13 10.83
CA PHE A 93 5.10 -10.43 9.47
C PHE A 93 4.28 -9.71 8.39
N TRP A 94 4.87 -9.52 7.21
CA TRP A 94 4.18 -8.98 6.05
C TRP A 94 3.15 -9.98 5.50
N ALA A 95 1.89 -9.57 5.45
CA ALA A 95 0.77 -10.36 4.95
C ALA A 95 0.02 -9.64 3.84
N VAL A 96 -0.56 -10.40 2.92
CA VAL A 96 -1.45 -9.84 1.91
C VAL A 96 -2.79 -9.55 2.59
N HIS A 97 -3.23 -8.30 2.55
CA HIS A 97 -4.62 -7.98 2.85
C HIS A 97 -5.38 -7.70 1.56
N PRO A 98 -6.67 -8.08 1.49
CA PRO A 98 -7.52 -7.64 0.41
C PRO A 98 -7.50 -6.11 0.36
N ALA A 99 -7.25 -5.53 -0.80
CA ALA A 99 -7.45 -4.10 -1.04
C ALA A 99 -8.93 -3.78 -1.35
N ALA A 100 -9.85 -4.62 -0.87
CA ALA A 100 -11.29 -4.55 -1.14
C ALA A 100 -12.05 -3.96 0.05
#